data_AF-A0A966VA37-F1
#
_entry.id   AF-A0A966VA37-F1
#
_cell.length_a   1.000
_cell.length_b   1.000
_cell.length_c   1.000
_cell.angle_alpha   90.00
_cell.angle_beta   90.00
_cell.angle_gamma   90.00
#
_symmetry.space_group_name_H-M   'P 1'
#
loop_
_entity.id
_entity.type
_entity.pdbx_description
1 polymer ?
#
loop_
_entity_poly.entity_id
_entity_poly.type
_entity_poly.pdbx_seq_one_letter_code
_entity_poly.pdbx_strand_id
1 'polypeptide(L)'
;MRKKMKNFKRTSLTCLATASALLAMVGCQASVAVKPEEPVALPYLKNTPNECYFLDEFMPTPDRLVSGRSGSAKLRYYVYKLAKYKEYQHNQVVLAFYSGDDRCWSLYEERYVKDSL
;
A
#
# COMPACT_ATOMS: atom_id res chain seq x y z
N MET A 1 77.80 2.62 6.59
CA MET A 1 76.86 2.84 5.47
C MET A 1 76.17 1.53 5.09
N ARG A 2 74.83 1.42 5.23
CA ARG A 2 73.89 0.76 4.29
C ARG A 2 72.51 0.52 4.95
N LYS A 3 71.50 1.07 4.28
CA LYS A 3 70.08 0.62 4.25
C LYS A 3 69.11 1.09 5.35
N LYS A 4 68.99 2.42 5.51
CA LYS A 4 67.67 3.07 5.66
C LYS A 4 66.89 2.87 4.36
N MET A 5 66.14 1.77 4.18
CA MET A 5 65.34 1.59 2.95
C MET A 5 64.22 0.54 3.05
N LYS A 6 63.58 0.38 4.22
CA LYS A 6 62.44 -0.54 4.38
C LYS A 6 61.14 0.07 4.92
N ASN A 7 61.10 1.38 5.20
CA ASN A 7 59.92 2.01 5.82
C ASN A 7 59.12 2.94 4.89
N PHE A 8 59.41 2.96 3.58
CA PHE A 8 58.69 3.85 2.65
C PHE A 8 57.55 3.18 1.87
N LYS A 9 57.52 1.84 1.79
CA LYS A 9 56.47 1.11 1.06
C LYS A 9 55.27 0.67 1.92
N ARG A 10 55.35 0.79 3.25
CA ARG A 10 54.25 0.37 4.16
C ARG A 10 53.27 1.48 4.52
N THR A 11 53.62 2.74 4.25
CA THR A 11 52.85 3.92 4.67
C THR A 11 51.82 4.40 3.64
N SER A 12 51.84 3.84 2.42
CA SER A 12 50.88 4.19 1.37
C SER A 12 49.64 3.28 1.35
N LEU A 13 49.69 2.13 2.02
CA LEU A 13 48.62 1.13 1.95
C LEU A 13 47.60 1.24 3.09
N THR A 14 47.93 1.98 4.15
CA THR A 14 47.09 2.14 5.34
C THR A 14 46.13 3.34 5.28
N CYS A 15 46.31 4.28 4.35
CA CYS A 15 45.36 5.39 4.17
C CYS A 15 44.18 5.03 3.24
N LEU A 16 44.34 4.06 2.34
CA LEU A 16 43.28 3.64 1.41
C LEU A 16 42.24 2.74 2.08
N ALA A 17 42.61 2.01 3.14
CA ALA A 17 41.69 1.11 3.85
C ALA A 17 40.73 1.83 4.83
N THR A 18 41.06 3.05 5.27
CA THR A 18 40.21 3.81 6.20
C THR A 18 39.20 4.71 5.48
N ALA A 19 39.43 5.07 4.22
CA ALA A 19 38.50 5.87 3.42
C ALA A 19 37.23 5.10 3.01
N SER A 20 37.35 3.80 2.73
CA SER A 20 36.21 2.97 2.29
C SER A 20 35.22 2.59 3.41
N ALA A 21 35.62 2.70 4.68
CA ALA A 21 34.74 2.37 5.82
C ALA A 21 33.75 3.50 6.16
N LEU A 22 34.07 4.76 5.82
CA LEU A 22 33.21 5.91 6.10
C LEU A 22 32.05 6.07 5.09
N LEU A 23 32.20 5.54 3.87
CA LEU A 23 31.16 5.59 2.84
C LEU A 23 30.04 4.54 3.02
N ALA A 24 30.24 3.53 3.88
CA ALA A 24 29.25 2.49 4.12
C ALA A 24 28.16 2.87 5.15
N MET A 25 28.33 3.98 5.89
CA MET A 25 27.38 4.41 6.94
C MET A 25 26.39 5.48 6.48
N VAL A 26 26.47 5.95 5.23
CA VAL A 26 25.42 6.80 4.64
C VAL A 26 24.31 5.90 4.10
N GLY A 27 23.78 5.03 4.96
CA GLY A 27 22.51 4.36 4.71
C GLY A 27 21.44 5.43 4.58
N CYS A 28 20.71 5.40 3.47
CA CYS A 28 19.65 6.35 3.13
C CYS A 28 18.60 6.39 4.24
N GLN A 29 18.74 7.30 5.21
CA GLN A 29 17.70 7.66 6.16
C GLN A 29 16.69 8.56 5.43
N ALA A 30 15.94 7.96 4.50
CA ALA A 30 14.77 8.61 3.95
C ALA A 30 13.71 8.64 5.06
N SER A 31 13.61 9.75 5.78
CA SER A 31 12.47 10.02 6.64
C SER A 31 11.25 10.12 5.74
N VAL A 32 10.46 9.05 5.67
CA VAL A 32 9.17 9.05 4.97
C VAL A 32 8.25 9.92 5.80
N ALA A 33 8.02 11.14 5.34
CA ALA A 33 6.95 11.98 5.87
C ALA A 33 5.63 11.23 5.61
N VAL A 34 5.05 10.67 6.66
CA VAL A 34 3.74 10.03 6.59
C VAL A 34 2.73 11.15 6.36
N LYS A 35 2.31 11.33 5.11
CA LYS A 35 1.24 12.26 4.76
C LYS A 35 -0.03 11.78 5.49
N PRO A 36 -0.80 12.68 6.14
CA PRO A 36 -2.08 12.29 6.70
C PRO A 36 -2.95 11.65 5.60
N GLU A 37 -3.58 10.53 5.93
CA GLU A 37 -4.39 9.76 4.99
C GLU A 37 -5.63 10.59 4.62
N GLU A 38 -5.72 11.00 3.36
CA GLU A 38 -6.83 11.81 2.86
C GLU A 38 -8.05 10.90 2.57
N PRO A 39 -9.28 11.31 2.94
CA PRO A 39 -10.46 10.48 2.68
C PRO A 39 -10.72 10.29 1.18
N VAL A 40 -10.93 9.05 0.78
CA VAL A 40 -11.20 8.65 -0.61
C VAL A 40 -12.68 8.83 -0.92
N ALA A 41 -13.00 9.55 -2.00
CA ALA A 41 -14.38 9.67 -2.47
C ALA A 41 -14.80 8.39 -3.20
N LEU A 42 -15.87 7.74 -2.71
CA LEU A 42 -16.42 6.54 -3.33
C LEU A 42 -17.63 6.87 -4.19
N PRO A 43 -17.79 6.20 -5.34
CA PRO A 43 -18.98 6.32 -6.19
C PRO A 43 -20.22 5.84 -5.43
N TYR A 44 -21.38 6.44 -5.68
CA TYR A 44 -22.63 5.97 -5.10
C TYR A 44 -23.03 4.65 -5.76
N LEU A 45 -23.10 3.58 -4.96
CA LEU A 45 -23.53 2.26 -5.40
C LEU A 45 -24.89 1.92 -4.79
N LYS A 46 -25.80 1.42 -5.63
CA LYS A 46 -27.09 0.91 -5.18
C LYS A 46 -26.91 -0.53 -4.72
N ASN A 47 -27.36 -0.82 -3.51
CA ASN A 47 -27.37 -2.18 -2.99
C ASN A 47 -28.63 -2.90 -3.46
N THR A 48 -28.63 -3.32 -4.73
CA THR A 48 -29.72 -4.12 -5.29
C THR A 48 -29.17 -5.31 -6.08
N PRO A 49 -29.84 -6.48 -6.04
CA PRO A 49 -29.31 -7.70 -6.64
C PRO A 49 -29.12 -7.66 -8.16
N ASN A 50 -29.77 -6.72 -8.86
CA ASN A 50 -29.82 -6.66 -10.32
C ASN A 50 -28.88 -5.60 -10.91
N GLU A 51 -28.11 -4.90 -10.09
CA GLU A 51 -27.19 -3.87 -10.59
C GLU A 51 -25.85 -4.50 -10.98
N CYS A 52 -25.32 -4.03 -12.11
CA CYS A 52 -24.11 -4.56 -12.72
C CYS A 52 -23.04 -3.48 -12.77
N TYR A 53 -21.97 -3.65 -11.98
CA TYR A 53 -20.89 -2.69 -11.87
C TYR A 53 -19.59 -3.25 -12.49
N PHE A 54 -18.98 -2.45 -13.36
CA PHE A 54 -17.61 -2.68 -13.86
C PHE A 54 -16.61 -2.02 -12.91
N LEU A 55 -16.36 -2.68 -11.77
CA LEU A 55 -15.63 -2.08 -10.66
C LEU A 55 -14.25 -1.53 -11.06
N ASP A 56 -13.56 -2.21 -11.98
CA ASP A 56 -12.20 -1.87 -12.37
C ASP A 56 -12.10 -0.55 -13.18
N GLU A 57 -13.23 0.00 -13.65
CA GLU A 57 -13.25 1.24 -14.43
C GLU A 57 -13.38 2.51 -13.57
N PHE A 58 -14.03 2.41 -12.41
CA PHE A 58 -14.44 3.60 -11.66
C PHE A 58 -14.21 3.50 -10.14
N MET A 59 -13.91 2.32 -9.61
CA MET A 59 -13.59 2.19 -8.18
C MET A 59 -12.18 2.72 -7.91
N PRO A 60 -11.99 3.59 -6.91
CA PRO A 60 -10.66 4.00 -6.51
C PRO A 60 -9.91 2.83 -5.86
N THR A 61 -8.58 2.90 -5.86
CA THR A 61 -7.73 1.88 -5.24
C THR A 61 -8.08 1.70 -3.75
N PRO A 62 -8.46 0.49 -3.30
CA PRO A 62 -8.75 0.24 -1.90
C PRO A 62 -7.47 0.09 -1.07
N ASP A 63 -7.59 0.33 0.23
CA ASP A 63 -6.53 0.05 1.20
C ASP A 63 -6.25 -1.45 1.28
N ARG A 64 -7.31 -2.25 1.20
CA ARG A 64 -7.22 -3.71 1.12
C ARG A 64 -8.28 -4.24 0.15
N LEU A 65 -7.84 -5.13 -0.73
CA LEU A 65 -8.72 -5.92 -1.60
C LEU A 65 -8.54 -7.39 -1.24
N VAL A 66 -9.63 -8.03 -0.84
CA VAL A 66 -9.65 -9.49 -0.59
C VAL A 66 -10.58 -10.13 -1.62
N SER A 67 -10.08 -11.08 -2.36
CA SER A 67 -10.88 -11.86 -3.31
C SER A 67 -11.10 -13.29 -2.81
N GLY A 68 -12.22 -13.88 -3.20
CA GLY A 68 -12.59 -15.22 -2.76
C GLY A 68 -13.63 -15.85 -3.69
N ARG A 69 -14.10 -17.04 -3.30
CA ARG A 69 -15.16 -17.78 -3.99
C ARG A 69 -16.12 -18.36 -2.97
N SER A 70 -17.41 -18.34 -3.30
CA SER A 70 -18.48 -19.00 -2.56
C SER A 70 -19.38 -19.73 -3.56
N GLY A 71 -19.31 -21.07 -3.57
CA GLY A 71 -19.95 -21.88 -4.60
C GLY A 71 -19.43 -21.53 -6.00
N SER A 72 -20.35 -21.23 -6.92
CA SER A 72 -20.02 -20.75 -8.28
C SER A 72 -19.71 -19.25 -8.36
N ALA A 73 -20.02 -18.49 -7.30
CA ALA A 73 -19.82 -17.04 -7.27
C ALA A 73 -18.39 -16.68 -6.85
N LYS A 74 -17.83 -15.66 -7.51
CA LYS A 74 -16.62 -14.95 -7.10
C LYS A 74 -16.99 -13.80 -6.17
N LEU A 75 -16.13 -13.52 -5.20
CA LEU A 75 -16.32 -12.47 -4.20
C LEU A 75 -15.14 -11.51 -4.23
N ARG A 76 -15.41 -10.21 -4.05
CA ARG A 76 -14.40 -9.17 -3.85
C ARG A 76 -14.84 -8.26 -2.70
N TYR A 77 -13.96 -8.06 -1.73
CA TYR A 77 -14.14 -7.19 -0.58
C TYR A 77 -13.18 -6.03 -0.69
N TYR A 78 -13.73 -4.83 -0.91
CA TYR A 78 -13.00 -3.59 -0.95
C TYR A 78 -13.07 -2.94 0.43
N VAL A 79 -11.92 -2.67 1.03
CA VAL A 79 -11.81 -1.99 2.32
C VAL A 79 -11.17 -0.63 2.10
N TYR A 80 -11.85 0.41 2.56
CA TYR A 80 -11.36 1.78 2.61
C TYR A 80 -11.36 2.22 4.07
N LYS A 81 -10.22 2.62 4.62
CA LYS A 81 -10.11 3.08 6.02
C LYS A 81 -10.75 4.43 6.24
N LEU A 82 -10.60 5.34 5.27
CA LEU A 82 -11.20 6.67 5.29
C LEU A 82 -11.92 6.91 3.97
N ALA A 83 -13.24 6.70 3.96
CA ALA A 83 -14.07 6.96 2.79
C ALA A 83 -15.03 8.14 3.00
N LYS A 84 -15.30 8.86 1.90
CA LYS A 84 -16.48 9.71 1.74
C LYS A 84 -17.48 8.93 0.89
N TYR A 85 -18.44 8.28 1.56
CA TYR A 85 -19.40 7.40 0.91
C TYR A 85 -20.80 7.60 1.50
N LYS A 86 -21.73 8.10 0.69
CA LYS A 86 -23.11 8.42 1.12
C LYS A 86 -23.10 9.37 2.33
N GLU A 87 -23.86 9.05 3.37
CA GLU A 87 -23.92 9.75 4.65
C GLU A 87 -22.70 9.48 5.55
N TYR A 88 -21.89 8.45 5.23
CA TYR A 88 -20.71 8.10 5.99
C TYR A 88 -19.53 8.95 5.52
N GLN A 89 -19.14 9.90 6.37
CA GLN A 89 -18.00 10.77 6.14
C GLN A 89 -16.88 10.37 7.10
N HIS A 90 -15.70 10.07 6.56
CA HIS A 90 -14.48 9.76 7.33
C HIS A 90 -14.58 8.49 8.18
N ASN A 91 -15.30 7.47 7.71
CA ASN A 91 -15.36 6.16 8.37
C ASN A 91 -14.71 5.08 7.52
N GLN A 92 -14.34 3.98 8.17
CA GLN A 92 -13.95 2.77 7.46
C GLN A 92 -15.19 2.15 6.81
N VAL A 93 -15.10 1.88 5.51
CA VAL A 93 -16.15 1.27 4.71
C VAL A 93 -15.64 -0.03 4.09
N VAL A 94 -16.45 -1.07 4.20
CA VAL A 94 -16.23 -2.37 3.56
C VAL A 94 -17.38 -2.61 2.58
N LEU A 95 -17.03 -2.77 1.29
CA LEU A 95 -17.96 -3.08 0.22
C LEU A 95 -17.68 -4.49 -0.29
N ALA A 96 -18.69 -5.36 -0.21
CA ALA A 96 -18.60 -6.73 -0.69
C ALA A 96 -19.39 -6.90 -1.97
N PHE A 97 -18.72 -7.38 -3.01
CA PHE A 97 -19.30 -7.64 -4.31
C PHE A 97 -19.24 -9.11 -4.65
N TYR A 98 -20.21 -9.57 -5.43
CA TYR A 98 -20.20 -10.90 -6.02
C TYR A 98 -20.35 -10.84 -7.53
N SER A 99 -19.81 -11.84 -8.22
CA SER A 99 -19.91 -11.99 -9.67
C SER A 99 -19.93 -13.46 -10.06
N GLY A 100 -20.73 -13.80 -11.07
CA GLY A 100 -20.69 -15.11 -11.71
C GLY A 100 -19.65 -15.22 -12.82
N ASP A 101 -19.32 -14.09 -13.47
CA ASP A 101 -18.57 -14.04 -14.73
C ASP A 101 -17.27 -13.21 -14.67
N ASP A 102 -16.92 -12.65 -13.51
CA ASP A 102 -15.79 -11.73 -13.26
C ASP A 102 -15.90 -10.35 -13.92
N ARG A 103 -16.97 -10.12 -14.71
CA ARG A 103 -17.16 -8.88 -15.47
C ARG A 103 -18.18 -8.00 -14.78
N CYS A 104 -19.32 -8.59 -14.47
CA CYS A 104 -20.45 -7.93 -13.84
C CYS A 104 -20.41 -8.18 -12.34
N TRP A 105 -20.27 -7.12 -11.56
CA TRP A 105 -20.25 -7.21 -10.10
C TRP A 105 -21.48 -6.56 -9.49
N SER A 106 -22.13 -7.27 -8.59
CA SER A 106 -23.27 -6.75 -7.85
C SER A 106 -22.88 -6.53 -6.39
N LEU A 107 -23.30 -5.41 -5.82
CA LEU A 107 -23.09 -5.12 -4.40
C LEU A 107 -23.98 -6.06 -3.57
N TYR A 108 -23.38 -6.78 -2.63
CA TYR A 108 -24.06 -7.75 -1.75
C TYR A 108 -24.14 -7.25 -0.31
N GLU A 109 -23.04 -6.74 0.22
CA GLU A 109 -23.00 -6.16 1.57
C GLU A 109 -22.24 -4.84 1.56
N GLU A 110 -22.75 -3.91 2.37
CA GLU A 110 -22.10 -2.66 2.71
C GLU A 110 -22.03 -2.54 4.24
N ARG A 111 -20.82 -2.41 4.77
CA ARG A 111 -20.61 -2.22 6.22
C ARG A 111 -19.74 -1.00 6.48
N TYR A 112 -20.12 -0.25 7.50
CA TYR A 112 -19.31 0.84 8.02
C TYR A 112 -18.86 0.48 9.43
N VAL A 113 -17.61 0.79 9.75
CA VAL A 113 -17.07 0.71 11.09
C VAL A 113 -16.81 2.14 11.52
N LYS A 114 -17.59 2.61 12.51
CA LYS A 114 -17.26 3.85 13.20
C LYS A 114 -16.05 3.54 14.08
N ASP A 115 -14.93 4.20 13.81
CA ASP A 115 -13.82 4.17 14.74
C ASP A 115 -14.33 4.75 16.06
N SER A 116 -14.46 3.87 17.05
CA SER A 116 -14.83 4.21 18.40
C SER A 116 -13.57 4.74 19.06
N LEU A 117 -13.25 6.02 18.85
CA LEU A 117 -12.26 6.73 19.65
C LEU A 117 -12.83 7.03 21.03
#